data_AF-A0A1I1UW69-F1
#
_entry.id   AF-A0A1I1UW69-F1
#
_cell.length_a   1.000
_cell.length_b   1.000
_cell.length_c   1.000
_cell.angle_alpha   90.00
_cell.angle_beta   90.00
_cell.angle_gamma   90.00
#
_symmetry.space_group_name_H-M   'P 1'
#
loop_
_entity.id
_entity.type
_entity.pdbx_description
1 polymer ?
#
loop_
_entity_poly.entity_id
_entity_poly.type
_entity_poly.pdbx_seq_one_letter_code
_entity_poly.pdbx_strand_id
1 'polypeptide(L)'
;MKRSYRQNCALALTSDVLTERWTLLIIRELLISPCRFKDLNNVLHSMGTNLLTTRLKELESMHLIERKNENNKRSAYQLTKIGLDTEPLVLAMIKWGNQHLTGQSEFTHHNHWDLLAMKALFNQSEFKKEITLQFKHQDFCGWAKVSKNGFTFGLGDIKVSDLQLNMTIAELKTAIDNKDKSILENLILPDFIRCF
;
A
#
# COMPACT_ATOMS: atom_id res chain seq x y z
N MET A 1 25.77 -12.10 11.55
CA MET A 1 24.81 -12.73 12.49
C MET A 1 23.55 -11.88 12.49
N LYS A 2 22.38 -12.45 12.17
CA LYS A 2 21.10 -11.73 12.22
C LYS A 2 20.88 -11.24 13.66
N ARG A 3 20.51 -9.98 13.85
CA ARG A 3 20.15 -9.49 15.19
C ARG A 3 18.91 -10.27 15.64
N SER A 4 18.92 -10.77 16.87
CA SER A 4 17.79 -11.48 17.44
C SER A 4 17.58 -11.03 18.87
N TYR A 5 16.33 -10.82 19.26
CA TYR A 5 15.94 -10.54 20.64
C TYR A 5 16.17 -11.74 21.58
N ARG A 6 16.41 -12.94 21.05
CA ARG A 6 16.58 -14.20 21.81
C ARG A 6 15.42 -14.49 22.76
N GLN A 7 14.19 -14.17 22.34
CA GLN A 7 12.96 -14.44 23.07
C GLN A 7 12.05 -15.35 22.23
N ASN A 8 11.49 -16.38 22.86
CA ASN A 8 10.66 -17.39 22.19
C ASN A 8 9.16 -17.00 22.10
N CYS A 9 8.81 -15.74 22.33
CA CYS A 9 7.43 -15.28 22.14
C CYS A 9 7.19 -14.90 20.67
N ALA A 10 5.98 -15.14 20.17
CA ALA A 10 5.65 -14.91 18.76
C ALA A 10 5.92 -13.46 18.31
N LEU A 11 5.64 -12.47 19.18
CA LEU A 11 5.90 -11.07 18.88
C LEU A 11 7.40 -10.81 18.63
N ALA A 12 8.29 -11.29 19.49
CA ALA A 12 9.73 -11.08 19.33
C ALA A 12 10.28 -11.80 18.07
N LEU A 13 9.79 -13.02 17.80
CA LEU A 13 10.15 -13.77 16.59
C LEU A 13 9.69 -13.05 15.30
N THR A 14 8.50 -12.45 15.33
CA THR A 14 8.01 -11.59 14.24
C THR A 14 8.85 -10.31 14.13
N SER A 15 9.21 -9.68 15.25
CA SER A 15 10.03 -8.47 15.28
C SER A 15 11.43 -8.69 14.71
N ASP A 16 12.08 -9.83 15.01
CA ASP A 16 13.38 -10.24 14.45
C ASP A 16 13.38 -10.30 12.91
N VAL A 17 12.20 -10.33 12.29
CA VAL A 17 12.03 -10.48 10.85
C VAL A 17 11.48 -9.20 10.24
N LEU A 18 10.29 -8.78 10.68
CA LEU A 18 9.52 -7.74 10.01
C LEU A 18 9.95 -6.34 10.46
N THR A 19 10.45 -6.16 11.67
CA THR A 19 10.73 -4.81 12.22
C THR A 19 12.13 -4.30 11.95
N GLU A 20 12.93 -5.06 11.20
CA GLU A 20 14.18 -4.59 10.63
C GLU A 20 13.93 -3.41 9.67
N ARG A 21 14.77 -2.37 9.73
CA ARG A 21 14.59 -1.15 8.93
C ARG A 21 14.48 -1.51 7.45
N TRP A 22 13.50 -0.91 6.78
CA TRP A 22 13.10 -1.11 5.38
C TRP A 22 12.27 -2.36 5.07
N THR A 23 12.24 -3.39 5.94
CA THR A 23 11.53 -4.64 5.63
C THR A 23 10.04 -4.41 5.37
N LEU A 24 9.34 -3.70 6.27
CA LEU A 24 7.93 -3.38 6.06
C LEU A 24 7.69 -2.39 4.92
N LEU A 25 8.68 -1.58 4.55
CA LEU A 25 8.57 -0.68 3.39
C LEU A 25 8.69 -1.45 2.07
N ILE A 26 9.49 -2.51 2.01
CA ILE A 26 9.49 -3.45 0.87
C ILE A 26 8.15 -4.18 0.80
N ILE A 27 7.66 -4.70 1.92
CA ILE A 27 6.36 -5.39 1.98
C ILE A 27 5.23 -4.44 1.55
N ARG A 28 5.25 -3.18 1.98
CA ARG A 28 4.29 -2.14 1.54
C ARG A 28 4.22 -2.03 0.02
N GLU A 29 5.36 -1.95 -0.66
CA GLU A 29 5.37 -1.90 -2.13
C GLU A 29 4.77 -3.17 -2.75
N LEU A 30 5.13 -4.33 -2.21
CA LEU A 30 4.68 -5.61 -2.75
C LEU A 30 3.21 -5.94 -2.43
N LEU A 31 2.64 -5.33 -1.39
CA LEU A 31 1.20 -5.34 -1.11
C LEU A 31 0.42 -4.54 -2.17
N ILE A 32 1.04 -3.50 -2.74
CA ILE A 32 0.41 -2.68 -3.76
C ILE A 32 0.49 -3.36 -5.12
N SER A 33 1.68 -3.80 -5.52
CA SER A 33 1.87 -4.55 -6.76
C SER A 33 3.19 -5.30 -6.80
N PRO A 34 3.33 -6.35 -7.63
CA PRO A 34 4.61 -6.97 -7.91
C PRO A 34 5.62 -5.97 -8.51
N CYS A 35 6.80 -5.84 -7.90
CA CYS A 35 7.82 -4.86 -8.28
C CYS A 35 9.13 -5.52 -8.72
N ARG A 36 9.80 -4.99 -9.74
CA ARG A 36 11.19 -5.38 -10.03
C ARG A 36 12.14 -4.73 -9.02
N PHE A 37 13.37 -5.23 -8.97
CA PHE A 37 14.43 -4.62 -8.15
C PHE A 37 14.59 -3.12 -8.41
N LYS A 38 14.59 -2.71 -9.69
CA LYS A 38 14.73 -1.29 -10.07
C LYS A 38 13.57 -0.44 -9.54
N ASP A 39 12.35 -0.97 -9.59
CA ASP A 39 11.16 -0.25 -9.12
C ASP A 39 11.26 -0.02 -7.60
N LEU A 40 11.60 -1.07 -6.84
CA LEU A 40 11.84 -0.97 -5.39
C LEU A 40 12.97 0.01 -5.06
N ASN A 41 14.09 -0.05 -5.79
CA ASN A 41 15.23 0.85 -5.56
C ASN A 41 14.91 2.31 -5.88
N ASN A 42 14.03 2.56 -6.85
CA ASN A 42 13.60 3.91 -7.20
C ASN A 42 12.66 4.50 -6.14
N VAL A 43 11.70 3.71 -5.64
CA VAL A 43 10.74 4.16 -4.62
C VAL A 43 11.39 4.25 -3.24
N LEU A 44 12.32 3.34 -2.91
CA LEU A 44 13.05 3.32 -1.65
C LEU A 44 14.42 3.98 -1.79
N HIS A 45 14.48 5.19 -2.35
CA HIS A 45 15.73 5.83 -2.81
C HIS A 45 16.83 5.98 -1.72
N SER A 46 16.45 6.11 -0.45
CA SER A 46 17.41 6.24 0.66
C SER A 46 17.95 4.87 1.13
N MET A 47 17.50 3.78 0.52
CA MET A 47 17.98 2.43 0.78
C MET A 47 19.13 2.09 -0.18
N GLY A 48 20.30 1.77 0.35
CA GLY A 48 21.42 1.33 -0.48
C GLY A 48 21.12 0.01 -1.20
N THR A 49 21.57 -0.12 -2.46
CA THR A 49 21.35 -1.31 -3.31
C THR A 49 21.82 -2.63 -2.69
N ASN A 50 22.94 -2.60 -1.96
CA ASN A 50 23.45 -3.76 -1.21
C ASN A 50 22.49 -4.17 -0.09
N LEU A 51 21.93 -3.20 0.64
CA LEU A 51 20.95 -3.48 1.69
C LEU A 51 19.65 -4.02 1.09
N LEU A 52 19.16 -3.44 -0.02
CA LEU A 52 17.98 -3.94 -0.71
C LEU A 52 18.17 -5.38 -1.18
N THR A 53 19.33 -5.68 -1.77
CA THR A 53 19.68 -7.05 -2.19
C THR A 53 19.67 -8.02 -1.01
N THR A 54 20.27 -7.63 0.12
CA THR A 54 20.28 -8.46 1.34
C THR A 54 18.87 -8.70 1.87
N ARG A 55 18.04 -7.66 1.98
CA ARG A 55 16.65 -7.80 2.46
C ARG A 55 15.78 -8.67 1.56
N LEU A 56 15.90 -8.52 0.24
CA LEU A 56 15.16 -9.37 -0.70
C LEU A 56 15.56 -10.85 -0.55
N LYS A 57 16.86 -11.15 -0.42
CA LYS A 57 17.34 -12.51 -0.17
C LYS A 57 16.83 -13.08 1.16
N GLU A 58 16.78 -12.27 2.21
CA GLU A 58 16.25 -12.67 3.52
C GLU A 58 14.73 -12.95 3.45
N LEU A 59 13.97 -12.13 2.73
CA LEU A 59 12.54 -12.33 2.55
C LEU A 59 12.23 -13.55 1.66
N GLU A 60 13.03 -13.80 0.61
CA GLU A 60 12.95 -15.01 -0.23
C GLU A 60 13.27 -16.26 0.61
N SER A 61 14.34 -16.25 1.42
CA SER A 61 14.71 -17.42 2.24
C SER A 61 13.69 -17.76 3.32
N MET A 62 12.92 -16.75 3.74
CA MET A 62 11.80 -16.89 4.66
C MET A 62 10.47 -17.23 3.99
N HIS A 63 10.45 -17.40 2.67
CA HIS A 63 9.24 -17.67 1.88
C HIS A 63 8.16 -16.60 2.04
N LEU A 64 8.54 -15.35 2.34
CA LEU A 64 7.62 -14.20 2.40
C LEU A 64 7.42 -13.57 1.01
N ILE A 65 8.46 -13.61 0.18
CA ILE A 65 8.39 -13.14 -1.21
C ILE A 65 8.94 -14.21 -2.15
N GLU A 66 8.54 -14.12 -3.40
CA GLU A 66 9.02 -14.95 -4.50
C GLU A 66 9.15 -14.14 -5.78
N ARG A 67 9.80 -14.70 -6.79
CA ARG A 67 9.82 -14.11 -8.13
C ARG A 67 8.63 -14.59 -8.92
N LYS A 68 7.95 -13.68 -9.62
CA LYS A 68 6.87 -14.02 -10.57
C LYS A 68 7.28 -15.04 -11.64
N ASN A 69 8.56 -15.07 -11.97
CA ASN A 69 9.15 -16.05 -12.87
C ASN A 69 10.53 -16.39 -12.31
N GLU A 70 10.64 -17.55 -11.68
CA GLU A 70 11.84 -18.01 -11.00
C GLU A 70 13.03 -18.17 -11.95
N ASN A 71 12.77 -18.48 -13.23
CA ASN A 71 13.80 -18.65 -14.25
C ASN A 71 14.38 -17.31 -14.75
N ASN A 72 13.80 -16.17 -14.35
CA ASN A 72 14.24 -14.85 -14.77
C ASN A 72 14.68 -14.00 -13.57
N LYS A 73 16.00 -13.78 -13.43
CA LYS A 73 16.58 -12.94 -12.37
C LYS A 73 16.11 -11.48 -12.41
N ARG A 74 15.60 -10.99 -13.54
CA ARG A 74 15.01 -9.65 -13.70
C ARG A 74 13.49 -9.63 -13.48
N SER A 75 12.89 -10.76 -13.14
CA SER A 75 11.46 -10.85 -12.83
C SER A 75 11.09 -10.00 -11.63
N ALA A 76 9.83 -9.57 -11.58
CA ALA A 76 9.27 -8.88 -10.44
C ALA A 76 9.20 -9.82 -9.22
N TYR A 77 9.41 -9.26 -8.05
CA TYR A 77 9.09 -9.90 -6.78
C TYR A 77 7.59 -9.73 -6.50
N GLN A 78 7.00 -10.70 -5.82
CA GLN A 78 5.64 -10.66 -5.30
C GLN A 78 5.61 -11.31 -3.92
N LEU A 79 4.60 -10.98 -3.10
CA LEU A 79 4.36 -11.69 -1.85
C LEU A 79 3.89 -13.11 -2.15
N THR A 80 4.39 -14.07 -1.37
CA THR A 80 3.82 -15.42 -1.33
C THR A 80 2.50 -15.39 -0.55
N LYS A 81 1.82 -16.54 -0.43
CA LYS A 81 0.68 -16.67 0.49
C LYS A 81 1.03 -16.26 1.93
N ILE A 82 2.18 -16.69 2.44
CA ILE A 82 2.65 -16.33 3.79
C ILE A 82 3.00 -14.84 3.87
N GLY A 83 3.58 -14.28 2.80
CA GLY A 83 3.85 -12.85 2.71
C GLY A 83 2.58 -12.01 2.79
N LEU A 84 1.50 -12.44 2.13
CA LEU A 84 0.21 -11.75 2.17
C LEU A 84 -0.42 -11.73 3.56
N ASP A 85 -0.13 -12.72 4.42
CA ASP A 85 -0.59 -12.74 5.82
C ASP A 85 0.00 -11.59 6.66
N THR A 86 1.01 -10.87 6.15
CA THR A 86 1.54 -9.65 6.80
C THR A 86 0.67 -8.41 6.57
N GLU A 87 -0.28 -8.45 5.64
CA GLU A 87 -1.12 -7.30 5.30
C GLU A 87 -1.83 -6.68 6.52
N PRO A 88 -2.53 -7.46 7.39
CA PRO A 88 -3.23 -6.87 8.52
C PRO A 88 -2.31 -6.11 9.49
N LEU A 89 -1.05 -6.56 9.65
CA LEU A 89 -0.05 -5.87 10.46
C LEU A 89 0.31 -4.51 9.83
N VAL A 90 0.58 -4.49 8.52
CA VAL A 90 0.91 -3.25 7.80
C VAL A 90 -0.25 -2.27 7.85
N LEU A 91 -1.49 -2.72 7.61
CA LEU A 91 -2.68 -1.88 7.67
C LEU A 91 -2.88 -1.29 9.08
N ALA A 92 -2.69 -2.09 10.13
CA ALA A 92 -2.78 -1.61 11.50
C ALA A 92 -1.72 -0.53 11.81
N MET A 93 -0.49 -0.71 11.31
CA MET A 93 0.57 0.30 11.46
C MET A 93 0.25 1.59 10.70
N ILE A 94 -0.29 1.50 9.48
CA ILE A 94 -0.72 2.67 8.72
C ILE A 94 -1.82 3.42 9.48
N LYS A 95 -2.84 2.71 9.96
CA LYS A 95 -3.95 3.30 10.72
C LYS A 95 -3.45 4.00 11.98
N TRP A 96 -2.61 3.35 12.77
CA TRP A 96 -2.02 3.94 13.97
C TRP A 96 -1.16 5.17 13.63
N GLY A 97 -0.30 5.08 12.60
CA GLY A 97 0.52 6.19 12.15
C GLY A 97 -0.31 7.39 11.70
N ASN A 98 -1.39 7.16 10.94
CA ASN A 98 -2.31 8.21 10.50
C ASN A 98 -3.04 8.90 11.67
N GLN A 99 -3.27 8.20 12.77
CA GLN A 99 -3.95 8.75 13.96
C GLN A 99 -3.03 9.54 14.89
N HIS A 100 -1.74 9.19 14.94
CA HIS A 100 -0.85 9.66 15.99
C HIS A 100 0.38 10.43 15.49
N LEU A 101 0.69 10.36 14.20
CA LEU A 101 1.87 10.99 13.62
C LEU A 101 1.47 12.03 12.57
N THR A 102 2.28 13.07 12.46
CA THR A 102 2.13 14.10 11.43
C THR A 102 3.30 13.99 10.46
N GLY A 103 2.99 13.89 9.17
CA GLY A 103 4.00 13.93 8.11
C GLY A 103 4.66 15.31 8.02
N GLN A 104 5.86 15.35 7.45
CA GLN A 104 6.56 16.59 7.13
C GLN A 104 6.46 16.82 5.62
N SER A 105 6.22 18.06 5.19
CA SER A 105 5.95 18.37 3.78
C SER A 105 7.16 18.13 2.87
N GLU A 106 8.37 18.12 3.43
CA GLU A 106 9.62 17.78 2.75
C GLU A 106 9.83 16.28 2.54
N PHE A 107 9.02 15.42 3.18
CA PHE A 107 9.16 13.97 3.01
C PHE A 107 8.60 13.53 1.66
N THR A 108 9.32 12.59 1.03
CA THR A 108 8.88 12.01 -0.25
C THR A 108 7.56 11.28 -0.09
N HIS A 109 6.62 11.58 -0.98
CA HIS A 109 5.36 10.84 -1.13
C HIS A 109 5.24 10.25 -2.53
N HIS A 110 4.68 9.05 -2.64
CA HIS A 110 4.32 8.45 -3.92
C HIS A 110 2.81 8.15 -3.94
N ASN A 111 2.13 8.58 -5.01
CA ASN A 111 0.67 8.52 -5.12
C ASN A 111 0.07 7.12 -4.93
N HIS A 112 0.78 6.06 -5.31
CA HIS A 112 0.28 4.69 -5.15
C HIS A 112 0.19 4.24 -3.68
N TRP A 113 0.92 4.87 -2.76
CA TRP A 113 0.84 4.57 -1.33
C TRP A 113 -0.55 4.88 -0.76
N ASP A 114 -1.22 5.87 -1.32
CA ASP A 114 -2.55 6.29 -0.87
C ASP A 114 -3.59 5.18 -1.07
N LEU A 115 -3.43 4.28 -2.04
CA LEU A 115 -4.35 3.14 -2.23
C LEU A 115 -4.32 2.19 -1.02
N LEU A 116 -3.13 1.92 -0.48
CA LEU A 116 -2.98 1.09 0.70
C LEU A 116 -3.43 1.85 1.97
N ALA A 117 -3.20 3.16 2.03
CA ALA A 117 -3.72 4.00 3.10
C ALA A 117 -5.24 4.02 3.13
N MET A 118 -5.90 4.16 1.99
CA MET A 118 -7.34 3.99 1.86
C MET A 118 -7.76 2.62 2.40
N LYS A 119 -7.14 1.52 1.94
CA LYS A 119 -7.47 0.18 2.47
C LYS A 119 -7.38 0.10 4.00
N ALA A 120 -6.36 0.72 4.60
CA ALA A 120 -6.16 0.72 6.04
C ALA A 120 -7.20 1.55 6.82
N LEU A 121 -7.70 2.63 6.22
CA LEU A 121 -8.65 3.57 6.82
C LEU A 121 -10.10 3.24 6.51
N PHE A 122 -10.35 2.32 5.57
CA PHE A 122 -11.69 1.90 5.18
C PHE A 122 -12.50 1.37 6.38
N ASN A 123 -13.64 2.00 6.61
CA ASN A 123 -14.63 1.60 7.58
C ASN A 123 -15.80 0.88 6.90
N GLN A 124 -15.81 -0.45 7.03
CA GLN A 124 -16.85 -1.30 6.47
C GLN A 124 -18.24 -1.05 7.07
N SER A 125 -18.35 -0.50 8.29
CA SER A 125 -19.67 -0.27 8.92
C SER A 125 -20.50 0.79 8.20
N GLU A 126 -19.85 1.71 7.49
CA GLU A 126 -20.49 2.81 6.76
C GLU A 126 -20.81 2.43 5.30
N PHE A 127 -20.51 1.19 4.90
CA PHE A 127 -20.72 0.71 3.55
C PHE A 127 -22.22 0.57 3.23
N LYS A 128 -22.65 1.21 2.13
CA LYS A 128 -24.03 1.11 1.65
C LYS A 128 -24.16 0.43 0.28
N LYS A 129 -23.20 0.66 -0.61
CA LYS A 129 -23.24 0.22 -2.00
C LYS A 129 -21.84 -0.02 -2.55
N GLU A 130 -21.72 -0.97 -3.46
CA GLU A 130 -20.47 -1.21 -4.18
C GLU A 130 -20.14 0.00 -5.04
N ILE A 131 -18.92 0.52 -4.88
CA ILE A 131 -18.43 1.70 -5.62
C ILE A 131 -17.00 1.43 -6.06
N THR A 132 -16.72 1.68 -7.33
CA THR A 132 -15.42 1.56 -7.97
C THR A 132 -15.01 2.92 -8.54
N LEU A 133 -13.92 3.49 -8.01
CA LEU A 133 -13.32 4.73 -8.49
C LEU A 133 -12.05 4.44 -9.30
N GLN A 134 -11.91 5.07 -10.46
CA GLN A 134 -10.67 5.13 -11.22
C GLN A 134 -10.01 6.50 -11.00
N PHE A 135 -8.76 6.52 -10.60
CA PHE A 135 -7.91 7.71 -10.51
C PHE A 135 -6.97 7.75 -11.72
N LYS A 136 -6.90 8.90 -12.39
CA LYS A 136 -5.97 9.18 -13.50
C LYS A 136 -5.33 10.54 -13.31
N HIS A 137 -4.01 10.55 -13.22
CA HIS A 137 -3.18 11.73 -13.18
C HIS A 137 -1.93 11.48 -14.06
N GLN A 138 -1.21 12.53 -14.44
CA GLN A 138 -0.08 12.44 -15.37
C GLN A 138 0.91 11.32 -15.02
N ASP A 139 1.25 11.18 -13.73
CA ASP A 139 2.22 10.21 -13.22
C ASP A 139 1.59 9.11 -12.34
N PHE A 140 0.26 8.95 -12.38
CA PHE A 140 -0.44 7.95 -11.56
C PHE A 140 -1.72 7.45 -12.23
N CYS A 141 -1.85 6.13 -12.29
CA CYS A 141 -3.09 5.46 -12.69
C CYS A 141 -3.35 4.31 -11.72
N GLY A 142 -4.51 4.33 -11.07
CA GLY A 142 -4.91 3.30 -10.13
C GLY A 142 -6.40 3.39 -9.80
N TRP A 143 -6.94 2.36 -9.19
CA TRP A 143 -8.35 2.25 -8.90
C TRP A 143 -8.58 1.72 -7.49
N ALA A 144 -9.70 2.09 -6.89
CA ALA A 144 -10.15 1.63 -5.59
C ALA A 144 -11.60 1.16 -5.69
N LYS A 145 -11.90 0.00 -5.11
CA LYS A 145 -13.23 -0.60 -5.06
C LYS A 145 -13.59 -0.93 -3.62
N VAL A 146 -14.69 -0.36 -3.17
CA VAL A 146 -15.35 -0.69 -1.89
C VAL A 146 -16.54 -1.59 -2.15
N SER A 147 -16.68 -2.65 -1.35
CA SER A 147 -17.78 -3.59 -1.43
C SER A 147 -18.11 -4.14 -0.03
N LYS A 148 -19.19 -4.91 0.08
CA LYS A 148 -19.51 -5.67 1.29
C LYS A 148 -18.41 -6.66 1.69
N ASN A 149 -17.54 -7.04 0.74
CA ASN A 149 -16.42 -7.95 0.96
C ASN A 149 -15.14 -7.21 1.36
N GLY A 150 -15.19 -5.89 1.56
CA GLY A 150 -14.06 -5.05 1.94
C GLY A 150 -13.57 -4.13 0.82
N PHE A 151 -12.33 -3.68 0.99
CA PHE A 151 -11.65 -2.75 0.10
C PHE A 151 -10.62 -3.49 -0.76
N THR A 152 -10.69 -3.29 -2.08
CA THR A 152 -9.74 -3.80 -3.06
C THR A 152 -9.24 -2.66 -3.94
N PHE A 153 -8.03 -2.77 -4.47
CA PHE A 153 -7.44 -1.73 -5.30
C PHE A 153 -6.43 -2.34 -6.27
N GLY A 154 -5.97 -1.52 -7.21
CA GLY A 154 -4.88 -1.89 -8.12
C GLY A 154 -4.30 -0.70 -8.86
N LEU A 155 -3.16 -0.92 -9.50
CA LEU A 155 -2.53 0.02 -10.41
C LEU A 155 -2.99 -0.20 -11.84
N GLY A 156 -2.98 0.87 -12.65
CA GLY A 156 -3.44 0.89 -14.03
C GLY A 156 -4.95 1.10 -14.17
N ASP A 157 -5.46 0.76 -15.35
CA ASP A 157 -6.87 0.89 -15.70
C ASP A 157 -7.71 -0.27 -15.18
N ILE A 158 -8.90 0.04 -14.64
CA ILE A 158 -9.97 -0.94 -14.42
C ILE A 158 -10.95 -0.94 -15.60
N LYS A 159 -11.49 -2.12 -15.93
CA LYS A 159 -12.42 -2.28 -17.06
C LYS A 159 -13.75 -1.53 -16.86
N VAL A 160 -14.23 -1.47 -15.63
CA VAL A 160 -15.51 -0.85 -15.27
C VAL A 160 -15.29 -0.06 -13.99
N SER A 161 -15.61 1.23 -14.03
CA SER A 161 -15.59 2.15 -12.89
C SER A 161 -16.90 2.91 -12.85
N ASP A 162 -17.42 3.16 -11.65
CA ASP A 162 -18.61 4.00 -11.44
C ASP A 162 -18.28 5.49 -11.63
N LEU A 163 -17.04 5.88 -11.36
CA LEU A 163 -16.56 7.24 -11.54
C LEU A 163 -15.06 7.26 -11.86
N GLN A 164 -14.67 8.08 -12.84
CA GLN A 164 -13.28 8.41 -13.13
C GLN A 164 -12.96 9.82 -12.61
N LEU A 165 -11.88 9.92 -11.85
CA LEU A 165 -11.35 11.16 -11.31
C LEU A 165 -10.02 11.48 -12.00
N ASN A 166 -9.93 12.67 -12.58
CA ASN A 166 -8.71 13.15 -13.23
C ASN A 166 -7.77 13.84 -12.21
N MET A 167 -7.49 13.16 -11.10
CA MET A 167 -6.68 13.63 -9.98
C MET A 167 -6.11 12.44 -9.20
N THR A 168 -5.16 12.71 -8.32
CA THR A 168 -4.62 11.79 -7.31
C THR A 168 -5.56 11.68 -6.10
N ILE A 169 -5.29 10.70 -5.24
CA ILE A 169 -6.03 10.52 -4.00
C ILE A 169 -5.72 11.64 -3.00
N ALA A 170 -4.47 12.12 -2.96
CA ALA A 170 -4.07 13.26 -2.14
C ALA A 170 -4.78 14.56 -2.56
N GLU A 171 -4.94 14.80 -3.86
CA GLU A 171 -5.73 15.93 -4.39
C GLU A 171 -7.21 15.79 -4.05
N LEU A 172 -7.78 14.58 -4.16
CA LEU A 172 -9.16 14.33 -3.72
C LEU A 172 -9.33 14.64 -2.24
N LYS A 173 -8.42 14.17 -1.37
CA LYS A 173 -8.43 14.48 0.06
C LYS A 173 -8.36 15.99 0.29
N THR A 174 -7.48 16.69 -0.41
CA THR A 174 -7.35 18.15 -0.31
C THR A 174 -8.64 18.87 -0.73
N ALA A 175 -9.29 18.41 -1.81
CA ALA A 175 -10.56 18.97 -2.25
C ALA A 175 -11.69 18.73 -1.23
N ILE A 176 -11.70 17.57 -0.57
CA ILE A 176 -12.64 17.26 0.53
C ILE A 176 -12.37 18.17 1.73
N ASP A 177 -11.12 18.30 2.16
CA ASP A 177 -10.71 19.14 3.29
C ASP A 177 -11.10 20.62 3.05
N ASN A 178 -10.98 21.08 1.79
CA ASN A 178 -11.39 22.41 1.34
C ASN A 178 -12.90 22.57 1.07
N LYS A 179 -13.71 21.52 1.28
CA LYS A 179 -15.16 21.50 1.00
C LYS A 179 -15.51 21.92 -0.43
N ASP A 180 -14.73 21.43 -1.41
CA ASP A 180 -14.99 21.69 -2.82
C ASP A 180 -16.38 21.21 -3.23
N LYS A 181 -17.22 22.13 -3.73
CA LYS A 181 -18.59 21.84 -4.13
C LYS A 181 -18.69 20.79 -5.22
N SER A 182 -17.74 20.79 -6.17
CA SER A 182 -17.74 19.81 -7.27
C SER A 182 -17.57 18.36 -6.79
N ILE A 183 -16.91 18.18 -5.64
CA ILE A 183 -16.74 16.88 -4.97
C ILE A 183 -17.97 16.56 -4.11
N LEU A 184 -18.44 17.52 -3.32
CA LEU A 184 -19.54 17.31 -2.36
C LEU A 184 -20.91 17.14 -3.01
N GLU A 185 -21.14 17.77 -4.17
CA GLU A 185 -22.39 17.68 -4.93
C GLU A 185 -22.41 16.48 -5.91
N ASN A 186 -21.31 15.74 -6.01
CA ASN A 186 -21.25 14.53 -6.83
C ASN A 186 -22.20 13.44 -6.29
N LEU A 187 -22.81 12.66 -7.19
CA LEU A 187 -23.79 11.63 -6.81
C LEU A 187 -23.17 10.38 -6.16
N ILE A 188 -21.86 10.15 -6.33
CA ILE A 188 -21.16 8.94 -5.91
C ILE A 188 -20.16 9.24 -4.78
N LEU A 189 -19.40 10.34 -4.88
CA LEU A 189 -18.31 10.64 -3.95
C LEU A 189 -18.74 10.73 -2.47
N PRO A 190 -19.88 11.36 -2.10
CA PRO A 190 -20.30 11.40 -0.70
C PRO A 190 -20.54 10.02 -0.07
N ASP A 191 -21.06 9.06 -0.84
CA ASP A 191 -21.21 7.67 -0.36
C ASP A 191 -19.85 6.99 -0.18
N PHE A 192 -18.92 7.23 -1.09
CA PHE A 192 -17.55 6.71 -1.01
C PHE A 192 -16.79 7.30 0.18
N ILE A 193 -16.83 8.63 0.36
CA ILE A 193 -16.10 9.36 1.40
C ILE A 193 -16.55 8.93 2.79
N ARG A 194 -17.84 8.64 2.99
CA ARG A 194 -18.36 8.14 4.28
C ARG A 194 -17.71 6.84 4.76
N CYS A 195 -17.06 6.10 3.86
CA CYS A 195 -16.35 4.88 4.22
C CYS A 195 -14.94 5.13 4.80
N PHE A 196 -14.51 6.38 5.01
CA PHE A 196 -13.19 6.75 5.54
C PHE A 196 -13.30 7.83 6.61
#